data_AF-A0AAV9J1Q5-F1
#
_entry.id   AF-A0AAV9J1Q5-F1
#
_cell.length_a   1.000
_cell.length_b   1.000
_cell.length_c   1.000
_cell.angle_alpha   90.00
_cell.angle_beta   90.00
_cell.angle_gamma   90.00
#
_symmetry.space_group_name_H-M   'P 1'
#
loop_
_entity.id
_entity.type
_entity.pdbx_description
1 polymer ?
#
loop_
_entity_poly.entity_id
_entity_poly.type
_entity_poly.pdbx_seq_one_letter_code
_entity_poly.pdbx_strand_id
1 'polypeptide(L)'
;MRNGGWHAVQRLVFSSARSLAGRVGESAASAVSRGLPAVAGSPSPVIVCVHGFGGFRWQMAPMAAALKSAGFVVYNYAYAARKHTLEEHGVHFAEFLASVASTPLNTSGSASSASPCTSTAAALTTERVPSSISFVTHSFGGVLLREALMGAAWQALRATPVAARRGRAVCLGPPFGGVCMARGLRYRGDSDSDGRLPYRILERLVRMALGPGAGRQLLEMSREWFMARGGMPPHMPVLVIAGDIGRVNPLITEPMAATADAQVASMRLQRRVLPSDGVVGVHETYLPSRHMRLTLRVPHNMLLYAPAAIQATTRFLLAQGDDDVAGLAWAAATTEPGVVGMVDEREAETLSPRLTGAR
;
A
#
# COMPACT_ATOMS: atom_id res chain seq x y z
N MET A 1 11.03 -32.61 14.99
CA MET A 1 11.93 -31.61 15.62
C MET A 1 11.25 -30.24 15.62
N ARG A 2 11.46 -29.45 16.69
CA ARG A 2 10.53 -28.46 17.27
C ARG A 2 10.39 -27.13 16.50
N ASN A 3 9.15 -26.68 16.26
CA ASN A 3 8.76 -25.34 15.75
C ASN A 3 8.97 -24.17 16.75
N GLY A 4 9.78 -24.33 17.79
CA GLY A 4 9.89 -23.37 18.91
C GLY A 4 10.68 -22.09 18.59
N GLY A 5 11.65 -22.16 17.66
CA GLY A 5 12.55 -21.05 17.37
C GLY A 5 11.87 -19.86 16.67
N TRP A 6 10.95 -20.13 15.74
CA TRP A 6 10.27 -19.08 14.97
C TRP A 6 9.38 -18.21 15.86
N HIS A 7 8.64 -18.82 16.80
CA HIS A 7 7.79 -18.08 17.75
C HIS A 7 8.56 -17.23 18.76
N ALA A 8 9.81 -17.59 19.09
CA ALA A 8 10.67 -16.78 19.97
C ALA A 8 11.19 -15.53 19.26
N VAL A 9 11.67 -15.69 18.01
CA VAL A 9 12.13 -14.57 17.17
C VAL A 9 10.97 -13.61 16.86
N GLN A 10 9.76 -14.14 16.59
CA GLN A 10 8.56 -13.30 16.45
C GLN A 10 8.29 -12.49 17.71
N ARG A 11 8.24 -13.12 18.89
CA ARG A 11 7.93 -12.40 20.12
C ARG A 11 8.92 -11.28 20.42
N LEU A 12 10.22 -11.52 20.19
CA LEU A 12 11.26 -10.52 20.44
C LEU A 12 11.19 -9.35 19.46
N VAL A 13 11.00 -9.62 18.16
CA VAL A 13 10.84 -8.58 17.14
C VAL A 13 9.55 -7.78 17.40
N PHE A 14 8.46 -8.43 17.81
CA PHE A 14 7.17 -7.79 18.06
C PHE A 14 7.05 -7.07 19.40
N SER A 15 7.79 -7.45 20.45
CA SER A 15 7.81 -6.69 21.71
C SER A 15 8.58 -5.39 21.52
N SER A 16 9.73 -5.45 20.85
CA SER A 16 10.54 -4.28 20.54
C SER A 16 9.83 -3.36 19.53
N ALA A 17 9.19 -3.92 18.51
CA ALA A 17 8.39 -3.13 17.56
C ALA A 17 7.16 -2.48 18.21
N ARG A 18 6.50 -3.13 19.19
CA ARG A 18 5.39 -2.51 19.94
C ARG A 18 5.87 -1.38 20.84
N SER A 19 6.97 -1.56 21.55
CA SER A 19 7.54 -0.50 22.38
C SER A 19 8.01 0.69 21.55
N LEU A 20 8.61 0.43 20.38
CA LEU A 20 9.05 1.48 19.45
C LEU A 20 7.86 2.18 18.79
N ALA A 21 6.84 1.41 18.35
CA ALA A 21 5.62 1.96 17.77
C ALA A 21 4.81 2.79 18.78
N GLY A 22 4.80 2.42 20.06
CA GLY A 22 4.18 3.23 21.12
C GLY A 22 4.85 4.60 21.26
N ARG A 23 6.19 4.62 21.41
CA ARG A 23 6.96 5.86 21.56
C ARG A 23 6.94 6.74 20.31
N VAL A 24 7.09 6.15 19.13
CA VAL A 24 7.04 6.87 17.84
C VAL A 24 5.62 7.35 17.54
N GLY A 25 4.61 6.51 17.82
CA GLY A 25 3.20 6.83 17.64
C GLY A 25 2.76 7.99 18.52
N GLU A 26 3.16 8.03 19.79
CA GLU A 26 2.86 9.12 20.72
C GLU A 26 3.52 10.44 20.29
N SER A 27 4.79 10.41 19.88
CA SER A 27 5.50 11.62 19.43
C SER A 27 4.95 12.17 18.11
N ALA A 28 4.66 11.30 17.13
CA ALA A 28 4.10 11.69 15.85
C ALA A 28 2.64 12.16 15.98
N ALA A 29 1.82 11.48 16.77
CA ALA A 29 0.43 11.88 17.04
C ALA A 29 0.39 13.21 17.80
N SER A 30 1.25 13.40 18.81
CA SER A 30 1.35 14.65 19.59
C SER A 30 1.82 15.86 18.76
N ALA A 31 2.69 15.64 17.77
CA ALA A 31 3.15 16.70 16.86
C ALA A 31 2.05 17.07 15.84
N VAL A 32 1.28 16.10 15.37
CA VAL A 32 0.19 16.31 14.39
C VAL A 32 -1.06 16.91 15.06
N SER A 33 -1.39 16.51 16.29
CA SER A 33 -2.59 16.95 17.00
C SER A 33 -2.52 18.41 17.48
N ARG A 34 -1.32 19.01 17.57
CA ARG A 34 -1.13 20.36 18.10
C ARG A 34 -1.52 21.49 17.14
N GLY A 35 -1.89 21.20 15.89
CA GLY A 35 -2.13 22.23 14.86
C GLY A 35 -3.46 22.16 14.10
N LEU A 36 -4.32 21.17 14.34
CA LEU A 36 -5.55 21.00 13.55
C LEU A 36 -6.80 21.23 14.40
N PRO A 37 -7.64 22.24 14.08
CA PRO A 37 -8.88 22.46 14.80
C PRO A 37 -9.81 21.26 14.57
N ALA A 38 -10.25 20.63 15.66
CA ALA A 38 -11.28 19.61 15.59
C ALA A 38 -12.59 20.26 15.13
N VAL A 39 -13.08 19.91 13.94
CA VAL A 39 -14.41 20.32 13.50
C VAL A 39 -15.43 19.52 14.31
N ALA A 40 -15.92 20.14 15.38
CA ALA A 40 -16.91 19.56 16.28
C ALA A 40 -18.14 19.08 15.48
N GLY A 41 -18.46 17.78 15.56
CA GLY A 41 -19.67 17.19 14.99
C GLY A 41 -19.53 16.45 13.65
N SER A 42 -18.32 16.37 13.07
CA SER A 42 -18.06 15.47 11.94
C SER A 42 -17.75 14.05 12.44
N PRO A 43 -18.35 12.99 11.86
CA PRO A 43 -18.03 11.63 12.24
C PRO A 43 -16.55 11.33 11.96
N SER A 44 -15.88 10.65 12.90
CA SER A 44 -14.48 10.23 12.73
C SER A 44 -14.28 9.53 11.39
N PRO A 45 -13.30 9.92 10.57
CA PRO A 45 -13.09 9.30 9.27
C PRO A 45 -12.75 7.81 9.44
N VAL A 46 -13.37 6.97 8.62
CA VAL A 46 -13.16 5.52 8.63
C VAL A 46 -11.97 5.16 7.76
N ILE A 47 -11.02 4.41 8.33
CA ILE A 47 -9.85 3.89 7.63
C ILE A 47 -9.87 2.37 7.60
N VAL A 48 -9.64 1.79 6.42
CA VAL A 48 -9.41 0.36 6.26
C VAL A 48 -7.93 0.11 5.97
N CYS A 49 -7.28 -0.60 6.87
CA CYS A 49 -5.90 -1.06 6.73
C CYS A 49 -5.85 -2.43 6.06
N VAL A 50 -5.06 -2.58 5.00
CA VAL A 50 -4.94 -3.81 4.20
C VAL A 50 -3.49 -4.28 4.17
N HIS A 51 -3.24 -5.50 4.64
CA HIS A 51 -1.89 -6.06 4.67
C HIS A 51 -1.43 -6.60 3.30
N GLY A 52 -0.12 -6.83 3.19
CA GLY A 52 0.52 -7.40 2.01
C GLY A 52 0.41 -8.91 1.88
N PHE A 53 1.05 -9.44 0.83
CA PHE A 53 1.11 -10.87 0.58
C PHE A 53 1.84 -11.62 1.70
N GLY A 54 1.31 -12.77 2.13
CA GLY A 54 1.90 -13.56 3.22
C GLY A 54 1.83 -12.90 4.59
N GLY A 55 1.21 -11.71 4.67
CA GLY A 55 0.95 -10.98 5.90
C GLY A 55 -0.15 -11.61 6.73
N PHE A 56 -0.27 -11.10 7.94
CA PHE A 56 -1.35 -11.38 8.87
C PHE A 56 -1.85 -10.06 9.45
N ARG A 57 -3.03 -10.07 10.08
CA ARG A 57 -3.71 -8.86 10.60
C ARG A 57 -2.82 -7.94 11.47
N TRP A 58 -1.80 -8.49 12.12
CA TRP A 58 -0.89 -7.73 12.98
C TRP A 58 0.20 -6.95 12.24
N GLN A 59 0.43 -7.23 10.95
CA GLN A 59 1.39 -6.49 10.14
C GLN A 59 1.02 -5.00 10.07
N MET A 60 -0.27 -4.68 10.03
CA MET A 60 -0.78 -3.30 10.04
C MET A 60 -0.90 -2.69 11.44
N ALA A 61 -0.62 -3.44 12.52
CA ALA A 61 -0.88 -2.98 13.89
C ALA A 61 -0.18 -1.67 14.26
N PRO A 62 1.10 -1.42 13.92
CA PRO A 62 1.76 -0.14 14.23
C PRO A 62 1.07 1.04 13.54
N MET A 63 0.84 0.92 12.23
CA MET A 63 0.14 1.93 11.44
C MET A 63 -1.28 2.17 11.96
N ALA A 64 -2.03 1.10 12.25
CA ALA A 64 -3.38 1.18 12.80
C ALA A 64 -3.40 1.85 14.18
N ALA A 65 -2.41 1.60 15.04
CA ALA A 65 -2.30 2.24 16.34
C ALA A 65 -2.04 3.76 16.21
N ALA A 66 -1.15 4.15 15.31
CA ALA A 66 -0.87 5.56 15.03
C ALA A 66 -2.12 6.29 14.49
N LEU A 67 -2.84 5.67 13.55
CA LEU A 67 -4.08 6.22 12.99
C LEU A 67 -5.19 6.33 14.05
N LYS A 68 -5.37 5.32 14.90
CA LYS A 68 -6.32 5.41 16.02
C LYS A 68 -5.97 6.56 16.97
N SER A 69 -4.67 6.75 17.24
CA SER A 69 -4.19 7.86 18.08
C SER A 69 -4.42 9.23 17.44
N ALA A 70 -4.53 9.29 16.11
CA ALA A 70 -4.91 10.48 15.36
C ALA A 70 -6.44 10.67 15.23
N GLY A 71 -7.25 9.85 15.90
CA GLY A 71 -8.71 10.00 15.96
C GLY A 71 -9.50 9.26 14.88
N PHE A 72 -8.85 8.41 14.08
CA PHE A 72 -9.51 7.62 13.04
C PHE A 72 -10.20 6.37 13.60
N VAL A 73 -11.32 5.98 12.99
CA VAL A 73 -11.93 4.65 13.21
C VAL A 73 -11.25 3.68 12.24
N VAL A 74 -10.45 2.75 12.78
CA VAL A 74 -9.60 1.88 11.95
C VAL A 74 -10.06 0.42 11.97
N TYR A 75 -10.33 -0.11 10.78
CA TYR A 75 -10.58 -1.52 10.54
C TYR A 75 -9.36 -2.19 9.89
N ASN A 76 -8.92 -3.34 10.41
CA ASN A 76 -7.87 -4.14 9.79
C ASN A 76 -8.50 -5.26 8.97
N TYR A 77 -8.41 -5.17 7.64
CA TYR A 77 -8.83 -6.25 6.75
C TYR A 77 -7.74 -7.31 6.64
N ALA A 78 -8.12 -8.57 6.87
CA ALA A 78 -7.24 -9.71 6.79
C ALA A 78 -7.76 -10.73 5.79
N TYR A 79 -6.89 -11.21 4.91
CA TYR A 79 -7.27 -12.16 3.85
C TYR A 79 -6.22 -13.25 3.68
N ALA A 80 -6.68 -14.43 3.25
CA ALA A 80 -5.82 -15.57 2.98
C ALA A 80 -5.18 -15.45 1.58
N ALA A 81 -4.15 -14.61 1.45
CA ALA A 81 -3.51 -14.23 0.18
C ALA A 81 -3.10 -15.39 -0.76
N ARG A 82 -2.96 -16.61 -0.24
CA ARG A 82 -2.55 -17.80 -1.01
C ARG A 82 -3.70 -18.61 -1.59
N LYS A 83 -4.92 -18.39 -1.09
CA LYS A 83 -6.07 -19.27 -1.36
C LYS A 83 -6.88 -18.86 -2.58
N HIS A 84 -6.97 -17.55 -2.83
CA HIS A 84 -7.87 -17.01 -3.84
C HIS A 84 -7.10 -16.26 -4.91
N THR A 85 -7.69 -16.12 -6.08
CA THR A 85 -7.19 -15.21 -7.11
C THR A 85 -7.34 -13.75 -6.65
N LEU A 86 -6.69 -12.84 -7.36
CA LEU A 86 -6.83 -11.41 -7.13
C LEU A 86 -8.29 -10.96 -7.30
N GLU A 87 -8.98 -11.48 -8.32
CA GLU A 87 -10.38 -11.18 -8.61
C GLU A 87 -11.31 -11.63 -7.47
N GLU A 88 -11.14 -12.88 -7.02
CA GLU A 88 -11.88 -13.42 -5.88
C GLU A 88 -11.62 -12.63 -4.59
N HIS A 89 -10.34 -12.27 -4.34
CA HIS A 89 -10.02 -11.39 -3.22
C HIS A 89 -10.67 -10.00 -3.35
N GLY A 90 -10.78 -9.46 -4.57
CA GLY A 90 -11.48 -8.22 -4.86
C GLY A 90 -12.96 -8.28 -4.49
N VAL A 91 -13.63 -9.39 -4.79
CA VAL A 91 -15.03 -9.63 -4.39
C VAL A 91 -15.17 -9.67 -2.87
N HIS A 92 -14.39 -10.52 -2.20
CA HIS A 92 -14.43 -10.62 -0.73
C HIS A 92 -14.11 -9.29 -0.05
N PHE A 93 -13.21 -8.51 -0.64
CA PHE A 93 -12.88 -7.21 -0.09
C PHE A 93 -14.02 -6.20 -0.29
N ALA A 94 -14.68 -6.19 -1.46
CA ALA A 94 -15.85 -5.35 -1.69
C ALA A 94 -17.01 -5.67 -0.72
N GLU A 95 -17.28 -6.95 -0.45
CA GLU A 95 -18.26 -7.39 0.55
C GLU A 95 -17.90 -6.91 1.96
N PHE A 96 -16.63 -7.01 2.33
CA PHE A 96 -16.14 -6.45 3.59
C PHE A 96 -16.37 -4.94 3.66
N LEU A 97 -16.09 -4.19 2.59
CA LEU A 97 -16.35 -2.75 2.55
C LEU A 97 -17.83 -2.42 2.70
N ALA A 98 -18.73 -3.21 2.11
CA ALA A 98 -20.17 -3.08 2.32
C ALA A 98 -20.55 -3.24 3.79
N SER A 99 -19.97 -4.25 4.48
CA SER A 99 -20.19 -4.42 5.92
C SER A 99 -19.70 -3.23 6.76
N VAL A 100 -18.54 -2.65 6.40
CA VAL A 100 -18.00 -1.47 7.09
C VAL A 100 -18.88 -0.24 6.85
N ALA A 101 -19.38 -0.06 5.61
CA ALA A 101 -20.28 1.04 5.27
C ALA A 101 -21.62 0.93 6.01
N SER A 102 -22.12 -0.29 6.26
CA SER A 102 -23.37 -0.51 6.99
C SER A 102 -23.22 -0.47 8.52
N THR A 103 -22.00 -0.39 9.06
CA THR A 103 -21.78 -0.37 10.51
C THR A 103 -22.06 1.02 11.08
N PRO A 104 -23.02 1.19 12.01
CA PRO A 104 -23.28 2.48 12.65
C PRO A 104 -22.05 3.00 13.40
N LEU A 105 -21.71 4.28 13.21
CA LEU A 105 -20.64 4.93 13.95
C LEU A 105 -21.14 5.37 15.33
N ASN A 106 -20.73 4.65 16.38
CA ASN A 106 -20.99 5.07 17.76
C ASN A 106 -20.14 6.31 18.10
N THR A 107 -20.74 7.49 18.04
CA THR A 107 -20.09 8.79 18.36
C THR A 107 -20.16 9.14 19.86
N SER A 108 -20.33 8.18 20.76
CA SER A 108 -20.53 8.43 22.20
C SER A 108 -19.28 8.88 22.99
N GLY A 109 -18.24 9.36 22.31
CA GLY A 109 -16.96 9.77 22.91
C GLY A 109 -16.71 11.28 22.90
N SER A 110 -17.64 12.09 23.40
CA SER A 110 -17.35 13.47 23.83
C SER A 110 -17.89 13.65 25.24
N ALA A 111 -17.11 13.21 26.22
CA ALA A 111 -17.37 13.53 27.62
C ALA A 111 -17.03 15.01 27.85
N SER A 112 -17.97 15.90 27.51
CA SER A 112 -18.02 17.23 28.10
C SER A 112 -18.61 17.08 29.50
N SER A 113 -17.80 17.38 30.51
CA SER A 113 -18.23 17.46 31.91
C SER A 113 -19.09 18.71 32.13
N ALA A 114 -20.31 18.72 31.57
CA ALA A 114 -21.32 19.71 31.87
C ALA A 114 -22.38 19.11 32.79
N SER A 115 -22.62 19.80 33.90
CA SER A 115 -23.49 19.44 35.02
C SER A 115 -24.90 18.98 34.62
N PRO A 116 -25.53 18.13 35.44
CA PRO A 116 -26.86 17.59 35.15
C PRO A 116 -27.95 18.61 35.52
N CYS A 117 -28.52 19.29 34.53
CA CYS A 117 -29.83 19.92 34.67
C CYS A 117 -30.80 19.32 33.64
N THR A 118 -31.61 18.38 34.12
CA THR A 118 -32.98 18.05 33.70
C THR A 118 -33.46 18.67 32.38
N SER A 119 -33.45 17.87 31.31
CA SER A 119 -34.58 17.81 30.37
C SER A 119 -34.55 16.49 29.60
N THR A 120 -35.60 15.69 29.81
CA THR A 120 -35.97 14.51 29.03
C THR A 120 -36.36 14.95 27.63
N ALA A 121 -35.41 14.99 26.72
CA ALA A 121 -35.65 14.87 25.29
C ALA A 121 -34.92 13.62 24.83
N ALA A 122 -35.68 12.62 24.38
CA ALA A 122 -35.16 11.42 23.74
C ALA A 122 -34.27 11.84 22.57
N ALA A 123 -32.95 11.85 22.79
CA ALA A 123 -31.97 12.08 21.76
C ALA A 123 -32.04 10.89 20.80
N LEU A 124 -32.81 11.06 19.72
CA LEU A 124 -32.73 10.23 18.52
C LEU A 124 -31.27 10.24 18.05
N THR A 125 -30.53 9.23 18.48
CA THR A 125 -29.23 8.87 17.91
C THR A 125 -29.45 8.59 16.44
N THR A 126 -29.25 9.61 15.61
CA THR A 126 -29.27 9.48 14.17
C THR A 126 -28.05 8.65 13.81
N GLU A 127 -28.27 7.36 13.52
CA GLU A 127 -27.22 6.48 13.01
C GLU A 127 -26.63 7.12 11.75
N ARG A 128 -25.39 7.61 11.87
CA ARG A 128 -24.66 8.15 10.73
C ARG A 128 -23.79 7.07 10.12
N VAL A 129 -24.13 6.71 8.89
CA VAL A 129 -23.29 5.94 7.97
C VAL A 129 -22.07 6.79 7.57
N PRO A 130 -20.87 6.19 7.40
CA PRO A 130 -19.69 6.93 6.94
C PRO A 130 -19.91 7.55 5.55
N SER A 131 -19.63 8.85 5.43
CA SER A 131 -19.69 9.58 4.16
C SER A 131 -18.55 9.21 3.19
N SER A 132 -17.43 8.70 3.74
CA SER A 132 -16.28 8.18 3.00
C SER A 132 -15.54 7.09 3.78
N ILE A 133 -14.87 6.19 3.06
CA ILE A 133 -13.95 5.18 3.60
C ILE A 133 -12.61 5.38 2.93
N SER A 134 -11.56 5.62 3.71
CA SER A 134 -10.18 5.77 3.21
C SER A 134 -9.36 4.53 3.52
N PHE A 135 -8.19 4.42 2.88
CA PHE A 135 -7.40 3.19 2.86
C PHE A 135 -5.94 3.42 3.18
N VAL A 136 -5.35 2.49 3.91
CA VAL A 136 -3.90 2.36 4.03
C VAL A 136 -3.52 0.93 3.70
N THR A 137 -2.74 0.74 2.65
CA THR A 137 -2.39 -0.58 2.15
C THR A 137 -0.89 -0.80 2.19
N HIS A 138 -0.48 -2.06 2.36
CA HIS A 138 0.92 -2.46 2.23
C HIS A 138 1.08 -3.48 1.11
N SER A 139 2.11 -3.30 0.28
CA SER A 139 2.51 -4.26 -0.74
C SER A 139 1.33 -4.68 -1.63
N PHE A 140 1.10 -5.98 -1.78
CA PHE A 140 -0.03 -6.55 -2.52
C PHE A 140 -1.41 -6.01 -2.12
N GLY A 141 -1.58 -5.50 -0.90
CA GLY A 141 -2.83 -4.87 -0.46
C GLY A 141 -3.25 -3.69 -1.35
N GLY A 142 -2.30 -2.96 -1.96
CA GLY A 142 -2.61 -1.88 -2.89
C GLY A 142 -3.19 -2.39 -4.21
N VAL A 143 -2.65 -3.50 -4.72
CA VAL A 143 -3.18 -4.17 -5.92
C VAL A 143 -4.59 -4.71 -5.66
N LEU A 144 -4.80 -5.30 -4.48
CA LEU A 144 -6.11 -5.78 -4.04
C LEU A 144 -7.13 -4.64 -3.94
N LEU A 145 -6.75 -3.52 -3.32
CA LEU A 145 -7.62 -2.34 -3.25
C LEU A 145 -8.04 -1.88 -4.64
N ARG A 146 -7.09 -1.81 -5.58
CA ARG A 146 -7.38 -1.43 -6.96
C ARG A 146 -8.39 -2.39 -7.60
N GLU A 147 -8.21 -3.70 -7.44
CA GLU A 147 -9.15 -4.70 -7.97
C GLU A 147 -10.55 -4.53 -7.37
N ALA A 148 -10.67 -4.30 -6.07
CA ALA A 148 -11.96 -4.11 -5.42
C ALA A 148 -12.68 -2.81 -5.85
N LEU A 149 -11.93 -1.75 -6.15
CA LEU A 149 -12.51 -0.45 -6.52
C LEU A 149 -12.82 -0.32 -8.02
N MET A 150 -12.04 -0.98 -8.89
CA MET A 150 -12.06 -0.74 -10.34
C MET A 150 -12.15 -2.03 -11.18
N GLY A 151 -11.87 -3.19 -10.58
CA GLY A 151 -11.80 -4.48 -11.26
C GLY A 151 -13.15 -5.17 -11.43
N ALA A 152 -13.11 -6.48 -11.64
CA ALA A 152 -14.28 -7.28 -12.00
C ALA A 152 -15.35 -7.26 -10.90
N ALA A 153 -14.94 -7.28 -9.64
CA ALA A 153 -15.83 -7.20 -8.48
C ALA A 153 -16.72 -5.94 -8.52
N TRP A 154 -16.13 -4.80 -8.86
CA TRP A 154 -16.87 -3.56 -9.00
C TRP A 154 -17.81 -3.59 -10.21
N GLN A 155 -17.28 -3.98 -11.38
CA GLN A 155 -18.01 -3.92 -12.65
C GLN A 155 -19.22 -4.86 -12.67
N ALA A 156 -19.08 -6.07 -12.11
CA ALA A 156 -20.11 -7.09 -12.17
C ALA A 156 -21.11 -6.98 -11.01
N LEU A 157 -20.64 -6.72 -9.77
CA LEU A 157 -21.49 -6.84 -8.59
C LEU A 157 -22.00 -5.49 -8.07
N ARG A 158 -21.39 -4.37 -8.47
CA ARG A 158 -21.56 -3.04 -7.84
C ARG A 158 -21.53 -3.09 -6.29
N ALA A 159 -20.83 -4.08 -5.75
CA ALA A 159 -20.83 -4.38 -4.31
C ALA A 159 -20.03 -3.34 -3.51
N THR A 160 -19.08 -2.66 -4.17
CA THR A 160 -18.24 -1.65 -3.52
C THR A 160 -19.06 -0.40 -3.17
N PRO A 161 -19.15 0.00 -1.89
CA PRO A 161 -19.91 1.17 -1.50
C PRO A 161 -19.39 2.46 -2.13
N VAL A 162 -20.30 3.40 -2.44
CA VAL A 162 -19.93 4.72 -2.96
C VAL A 162 -18.98 5.45 -1.99
N ALA A 163 -19.16 5.27 -0.67
CA ALA A 163 -18.29 5.82 0.37
C ALA A 163 -16.82 5.40 0.18
N ALA A 164 -16.55 4.15 -0.24
CA ALA A 164 -15.21 3.68 -0.53
C ALA A 164 -14.56 4.38 -1.72
N ARG A 165 -15.34 4.89 -2.68
CA ARG A 165 -14.80 5.61 -3.85
C ARG A 165 -14.59 7.11 -3.60
N ARG A 166 -15.12 7.64 -2.49
CA ARG A 166 -15.00 9.04 -2.08
C ARG A 166 -13.87 9.30 -1.08
N GLY A 167 -13.27 8.24 -0.55
CA GLY A 167 -12.15 8.38 0.38
C GLY A 167 -10.81 8.62 -0.31
N ARG A 168 -9.75 8.44 0.47
CA ARG A 168 -8.35 8.62 0.09
C ARG A 168 -7.61 7.28 0.18
N ALA A 169 -6.52 7.10 -0.53
CA ALA A 169 -5.71 5.89 -0.44
C ALA A 169 -4.22 6.18 -0.24
N VAL A 170 -3.62 5.51 0.75
CA VAL A 170 -2.17 5.46 0.93
C VAL A 170 -1.69 4.04 0.63
N CYS A 171 -0.71 3.90 -0.25
CA CYS A 171 -0.17 2.61 -0.68
C CYS A 171 1.33 2.54 -0.40
N LEU A 172 1.73 1.65 0.51
CA LEU A 172 3.11 1.48 0.97
C LEU A 172 3.77 0.33 0.18
N GLY A 173 4.72 0.65 -0.69
CA GLY A 173 5.43 -0.29 -1.55
C GLY A 173 4.52 -1.14 -2.46
N PRO A 174 3.45 -0.60 -3.09
CA PRO A 174 2.54 -1.41 -3.89
C PRO A 174 3.23 -1.90 -5.17
N PRO A 175 3.15 -3.18 -5.56
CA PRO A 175 3.68 -3.65 -6.84
C PRO A 175 2.65 -3.44 -7.96
N PHE A 176 2.26 -2.19 -8.25
CA PHE A 176 1.22 -1.89 -9.24
C PHE A 176 1.57 -2.33 -10.65
N GLY A 177 2.87 -2.36 -10.99
CA GLY A 177 3.39 -2.92 -12.23
C GLY A 177 3.79 -4.41 -12.17
N GLY A 178 3.39 -5.11 -11.11
CA GLY A 178 3.90 -6.44 -10.78
C GLY A 178 5.28 -6.39 -10.12
N VAL A 179 5.94 -7.55 -9.99
CA VAL A 179 7.30 -7.66 -9.43
C VAL A 179 8.29 -8.15 -10.49
N CYS A 180 9.35 -7.39 -10.72
CA CYS A 180 10.40 -7.65 -11.72
C CYS A 180 11.10 -8.97 -11.42
N MET A 181 11.23 -9.30 -10.13
CA MET A 181 11.81 -10.57 -9.67
C MET A 181 11.20 -11.78 -10.39
N ALA A 182 9.88 -11.75 -10.61
CA ALA A 182 9.19 -12.86 -11.23
C ALA A 182 9.37 -12.92 -12.76
N ARG A 183 9.57 -11.76 -13.40
CA ARG A 183 9.96 -11.66 -14.82
C ARG A 183 11.41 -12.12 -15.04
N GLY A 184 12.30 -11.82 -14.08
CA GLY A 184 13.68 -12.31 -14.08
C GLY A 184 13.80 -13.83 -13.99
N LEU A 185 12.90 -14.47 -13.23
CA LEU A 185 12.83 -15.94 -13.14
C LEU A 185 12.36 -16.59 -14.45
N ARG A 186 11.41 -15.96 -15.17
CA ARG A 186 10.90 -16.48 -16.46
C ARG A 186 11.93 -16.43 -17.59
N TYR A 187 12.61 -15.30 -17.74
CA TYR A 187 13.60 -15.11 -18.82
C TYR A 187 14.83 -16.01 -18.71
N ARG A 188 15.13 -16.54 -17.51
CA ARG A 188 16.23 -17.49 -17.32
C ARG A 188 15.86 -18.95 -17.58
N GLY A 189 14.57 -19.26 -17.70
CA GLY A 189 14.09 -20.62 -17.97
C GLY A 189 14.18 -21.02 -19.44
N ASP A 190 14.00 -20.07 -20.36
CA ASP A 190 13.90 -20.34 -21.81
C ASP A 190 15.25 -20.30 -22.56
N SER A 191 16.31 -19.75 -21.96
CA SER A 191 17.59 -19.50 -22.66
C SER A 191 18.79 -20.29 -22.14
N ASP A 192 18.65 -21.05 -21.05
CA ASP A 192 19.72 -21.89 -20.51
C ASP A 192 19.16 -23.29 -20.16
N SER A 193 19.38 -24.27 -21.02
CA SER A 193 19.30 -25.69 -20.66
C SER A 193 20.33 -26.09 -19.58
N ASP A 194 21.25 -25.17 -19.24
CA ASP A 194 22.29 -25.30 -18.20
C ASP A 194 21.99 -24.50 -16.91
N GLY A 195 20.74 -24.06 -16.71
CA GLY A 195 20.34 -23.26 -15.55
C GLY A 195 20.76 -23.89 -14.21
N ARG A 196 21.75 -23.27 -13.55
CA ARG A 196 22.32 -23.70 -12.25
C ARG A 196 21.21 -24.15 -11.28
N LEU A 197 21.31 -25.42 -10.84
CA LEU A 197 20.50 -26.11 -9.82
C LEU A 197 19.84 -25.24 -8.72
N PRO A 198 20.51 -24.25 -8.09
CA PRO A 198 19.91 -23.44 -7.03
C PRO A 198 18.65 -22.64 -7.45
N TYR A 199 18.52 -22.24 -8.71
CA TYR A 199 17.41 -21.36 -9.12
C TYR A 199 16.08 -22.08 -9.32
N ARG A 200 16.09 -23.32 -9.83
CA ARG A 200 14.87 -24.14 -9.92
C ARG A 200 14.33 -24.51 -8.53
N ILE A 201 15.22 -24.71 -7.57
CA ILE A 201 14.87 -24.95 -6.17
C ILE A 201 14.23 -23.68 -5.58
N LEU A 202 14.84 -22.51 -5.78
CA LEU A 202 14.27 -21.24 -5.33
C LEU A 202 12.92 -20.95 -5.97
N GLU A 203 12.76 -21.19 -7.28
CA GLU A 203 11.47 -21.02 -7.97
C GLU A 203 10.40 -21.95 -7.40
N ARG A 204 10.73 -23.22 -7.16
CA ARG A 204 9.79 -24.20 -6.57
C ARG A 204 9.42 -23.83 -5.15
N LEU A 205 10.38 -23.33 -4.35
CA LEU A 205 10.15 -22.84 -3.00
C LEU A 205 9.29 -21.57 -2.99
N VAL A 206 9.54 -20.64 -3.91
CA VAL A 206 8.77 -19.41 -4.05
C VAL A 206 7.34 -19.72 -4.53
N ARG A 207 7.15 -20.63 -5.50
CA ARG A 207 5.82 -21.12 -5.92
C ARG A 207 5.07 -21.82 -4.78
N MET A 208 5.76 -22.67 -4.00
CA MET A 208 5.16 -23.30 -2.82
C MET A 208 4.79 -22.28 -1.74
N ALA A 209 5.63 -21.28 -1.51
CA ALA A 209 5.39 -20.24 -0.52
C ALA A 209 4.23 -19.31 -0.91
N LEU A 210 4.09 -19.00 -2.21
CA LEU A 210 3.09 -18.07 -2.73
C LEU A 210 1.75 -18.75 -3.09
N GLY A 211 1.70 -20.08 -3.19
CA GLY A 211 0.46 -20.82 -3.42
C GLY A 211 -0.16 -20.60 -4.82
N PRO A 212 -1.27 -21.28 -5.15
CA PRO A 212 -1.81 -21.33 -6.51
C PRO A 212 -2.63 -20.10 -6.93
N GLY A 213 -3.06 -19.25 -5.98
CA GLY A 213 -3.93 -18.09 -6.25
C GLY A 213 -3.19 -16.80 -6.58
N ALA A 214 -3.51 -15.72 -5.86
CA ALA A 214 -2.98 -14.38 -6.09
C ALA A 214 -1.45 -14.29 -6.01
N GLY A 215 -0.81 -15.16 -5.21
CA GLY A 215 0.65 -15.24 -5.14
C GLY A 215 1.26 -15.76 -6.44
N ARG A 216 0.58 -16.71 -7.10
CA ARG A 216 0.95 -17.16 -8.44
C ARG A 216 0.75 -16.04 -9.45
N GLN A 217 -0.40 -15.35 -9.43
CA GLN A 217 -0.64 -14.22 -10.35
C GLN A 217 0.40 -13.10 -10.18
N LEU A 218 0.82 -12.79 -8.95
CA LEU A 218 1.88 -11.81 -8.68
C LEU A 218 3.21 -12.17 -9.35
N LEU A 219 3.53 -13.46 -9.42
CA LEU A 219 4.74 -13.92 -10.10
C LEU A 219 4.57 -14.09 -11.60
N GLU A 220 3.40 -14.56 -12.00
CA GLU A 220 3.19 -15.10 -13.33
C GLU A 220 2.59 -14.10 -14.30
N MET A 221 1.97 -13.02 -13.80
CA MET A 221 1.38 -12.04 -14.69
C MET A 221 2.41 -11.01 -15.12
N SER A 222 2.28 -10.55 -16.37
CA SER A 222 3.19 -9.55 -16.92
C SER A 222 2.87 -8.15 -16.37
N ARG A 223 3.78 -7.19 -16.58
CA ARG A 223 3.53 -5.79 -16.22
C ARG A 223 2.31 -5.25 -16.95
N GLU A 224 2.15 -5.62 -18.22
CA GLU A 224 1.04 -5.19 -19.07
C GLU A 224 -0.29 -5.68 -18.49
N TRP A 225 -0.33 -6.93 -17.99
CA TRP A 225 -1.51 -7.47 -17.31
C TRP A 225 -1.85 -6.68 -16.03
N PHE A 226 -0.83 -6.25 -15.29
CA PHE A 226 -1.01 -5.41 -14.12
C PHE A 226 -1.44 -3.97 -14.46
N MET A 227 -0.91 -3.40 -15.55
CA MET A 227 -1.27 -2.04 -15.99
C MET A 227 -2.63 -1.98 -16.69
N ALA A 228 -3.05 -3.06 -17.36
CA ALA A 228 -4.35 -3.15 -18.02
C ALA A 228 -5.55 -3.05 -17.06
N ARG A 229 -5.33 -3.22 -15.75
CA ARG A 229 -6.34 -2.97 -14.70
C ARG A 229 -6.60 -1.50 -14.44
N GLY A 230 -5.85 -0.60 -15.07
CA GLY A 230 -5.94 0.82 -14.87
C GLY A 230 -5.39 1.27 -13.52
N GLY A 231 -5.86 2.44 -13.07
CA GLY A 231 -5.48 3.05 -11.81
C GLY A 231 -6.55 2.95 -10.73
N MET A 232 -6.58 3.93 -9.83
CA MET A 232 -7.65 4.11 -8.84
C MET A 232 -8.80 4.96 -9.43
N PRO A 233 -9.96 5.08 -8.75
CA PRO A 233 -11.01 5.99 -9.19
C PRO A 233 -10.48 7.42 -9.47
N PRO A 234 -10.89 8.09 -10.56
CA PRO A 234 -10.26 9.36 -11.01
C PRO A 234 -10.23 10.49 -9.96
N HIS A 235 -11.23 10.53 -9.07
CA HIS A 235 -11.35 11.56 -8.04
C HIS A 235 -10.80 11.14 -6.68
N MET A 236 -10.25 9.92 -6.55
CA MET A 236 -9.68 9.44 -5.31
C MET A 236 -8.24 9.96 -5.18
N PRO A 237 -7.92 10.77 -4.16
CA PRO A 237 -6.54 11.15 -3.91
C PRO A 237 -5.73 9.92 -3.49
N VAL A 238 -4.58 9.70 -4.13
CA VAL A 238 -3.68 8.57 -3.84
C VAL A 238 -2.29 9.07 -3.50
N LEU A 239 -1.73 8.56 -2.39
CA LEU A 239 -0.32 8.67 -2.04
C LEU A 239 0.34 7.29 -2.14
N VAL A 240 1.38 7.20 -2.95
CA VAL A 240 2.26 6.03 -3.04
C VAL A 240 3.54 6.32 -2.28
N ILE A 241 3.87 5.47 -1.31
CA ILE A 241 5.13 5.55 -0.56
C ILE A 241 6.01 4.37 -0.97
N ALA A 242 7.07 4.63 -1.72
CA ALA A 242 8.04 3.63 -2.16
C ALA A 242 9.23 3.57 -1.20
N GLY A 243 9.77 2.38 -0.95
CA GLY A 243 11.05 2.22 -0.29
C GLY A 243 12.20 2.18 -1.30
N ASP A 244 13.37 2.66 -0.89
CA ASP A 244 14.59 2.61 -1.69
C ASP A 244 15.82 2.40 -0.81
N ILE A 245 16.36 1.19 -0.79
CA ILE A 245 17.65 0.89 -0.16
C ILE A 245 18.80 0.85 -1.18
N GLY A 246 18.57 1.41 -2.37
CA GLY A 246 19.49 1.45 -3.48
C GLY A 246 19.41 0.24 -4.41
N ARG A 247 20.49 0.03 -5.16
CA ARG A 247 20.62 -1.01 -6.19
C ARG A 247 21.11 -2.33 -5.62
N VAL A 248 20.41 -2.83 -4.61
CA VAL A 248 20.86 -4.00 -3.83
C VAL A 248 20.27 -5.33 -4.33
N ASN A 249 19.14 -5.30 -5.03
CA ASN A 249 18.49 -6.53 -5.51
C ASN A 249 18.81 -6.78 -6.99
N PRO A 250 19.69 -7.74 -7.32
CA PRO A 250 20.11 -8.01 -8.70
C PRO A 250 19.00 -8.59 -9.60
N LEU A 251 17.83 -8.92 -9.04
CA LEU A 251 16.67 -9.42 -9.79
C LEU A 251 15.75 -8.27 -10.26
N ILE A 252 15.95 -7.06 -9.75
CA ILE A 252 15.19 -5.87 -10.15
C ILE A 252 16.05 -5.07 -11.11
N THR A 253 15.87 -5.33 -12.39
CA THR A 253 16.74 -4.80 -13.44
C THR A 253 15.96 -4.34 -14.65
N GLU A 254 16.46 -3.32 -15.34
CA GLU A 254 16.03 -2.97 -16.70
C GLU A 254 17.03 -3.48 -17.73
N PRO A 255 16.57 -3.93 -18.91
CA PRO A 255 17.45 -4.10 -20.06
C PRO A 255 18.04 -2.73 -20.42
N MET A 256 19.36 -2.65 -20.54
CA MET A 256 19.97 -1.46 -21.13
C MET A 256 19.60 -1.41 -22.60
N ALA A 257 19.11 -0.25 -23.07
CA ALA A 257 18.89 -0.04 -24.49
C ALA A 257 20.19 -0.36 -25.22
N ALA A 258 20.10 -1.20 -26.26
CA ALA A 258 21.26 -1.51 -27.10
C ALA A 258 21.74 -0.20 -27.72
N THR A 259 22.91 0.28 -27.30
CA THR A 259 23.59 1.35 -28.04
C THR A 259 23.99 0.77 -29.39
N ALA A 260 23.82 1.54 -30.47
CA ALA A 260 24.11 1.09 -31.83
C ALA A 260 25.51 0.47 -31.99
N ASP A 261 26.48 0.90 -31.15
CA ASP A 261 27.86 0.44 -31.17
C ASP A 261 28.11 -0.95 -30.51
N ALA A 262 27.09 -1.57 -29.90
CA ALA A 262 27.25 -2.82 -29.14
C ALA A 262 27.08 -4.11 -29.96
N GLN A 263 27.10 -4.03 -31.30
CA GLN A 263 26.73 -5.16 -32.17
C GLN A 263 27.73 -6.34 -32.24
N VAL A 264 28.95 -6.23 -31.69
CA VAL A 264 30.00 -7.25 -31.96
C VAL A 264 30.52 -7.99 -30.71
N ALA A 265 30.30 -7.49 -29.50
CA ALA A 265 30.87 -8.10 -28.29
C ALA A 265 29.82 -8.83 -27.43
N SER A 266 29.58 -10.11 -27.72
CA SER A 266 28.85 -11.10 -26.90
C SER A 266 27.52 -10.64 -26.28
N MET A 267 26.41 -11.25 -26.70
CA MET A 267 25.02 -11.04 -26.25
C MET A 267 24.74 -11.28 -24.75
N ARG A 268 25.59 -10.83 -23.82
CA ARG A 268 25.17 -10.59 -22.44
C ARG A 268 24.44 -9.27 -22.45
N LEU A 269 23.11 -9.32 -22.55
CA LEU A 269 22.21 -8.21 -22.23
C LEU A 269 22.69 -7.58 -20.92
N GLN A 270 23.39 -6.45 -21.02
CA GLN A 270 23.78 -5.69 -19.84
C GLN A 270 22.49 -5.22 -19.19
N ARG A 271 22.29 -5.64 -17.94
CA ARG A 271 21.12 -5.32 -17.15
C ARG A 271 21.54 -4.36 -16.07
N ARG A 272 20.86 -3.23 -15.97
CA ARG A 272 21.11 -2.23 -14.93
C ARG A 272 20.25 -2.58 -13.72
N VAL A 273 20.88 -2.78 -12.56
CA VAL A 273 20.15 -2.94 -11.30
C VAL A 273 19.46 -1.62 -10.95
N LEU A 274 18.17 -1.70 -10.66
CA LEU A 274 17.34 -0.55 -10.37
C LEU A 274 17.18 -0.32 -8.86
N PRO A 275 16.90 0.93 -8.42
CA PRO A 275 16.53 1.22 -7.04
C PRO A 275 15.30 0.42 -6.60
N SER A 276 15.35 -0.10 -5.37
CA SER A 276 14.29 -0.94 -4.81
C SER A 276 14.32 -0.95 -3.28
N ASP A 277 13.22 -1.38 -2.68
CA ASP A 277 13.13 -1.63 -1.24
C ASP A 277 13.59 -3.05 -0.84
N GLY A 278 14.24 -3.76 -1.77
CA GLY A 278 14.64 -5.16 -1.65
C GLY A 278 13.59 -6.14 -2.19
N VAL A 279 12.33 -5.75 -2.36
CA VAL A 279 11.25 -6.61 -2.87
C VAL A 279 10.61 -6.03 -4.12
N VAL A 280 10.31 -4.74 -4.11
CA VAL A 280 9.62 -4.00 -5.16
C VAL A 280 10.53 -2.88 -5.65
N GLY A 281 10.70 -2.77 -6.96
CA GLY A 281 11.43 -1.65 -7.55
C GLY A 281 10.65 -0.35 -7.40
N VAL A 282 11.32 0.78 -7.21
CA VAL A 282 10.66 2.11 -7.11
C VAL A 282 9.83 2.42 -8.37
N HIS A 283 10.26 1.94 -9.53
CA HIS A 283 9.54 2.08 -10.81
C HIS A 283 8.30 1.19 -10.90
N GLU A 284 8.19 0.14 -10.08
CA GLU A 284 7.08 -0.81 -10.08
C GLU A 284 5.91 -0.35 -9.21
N THR A 285 6.17 0.61 -8.33
CA THR A 285 5.13 1.26 -7.52
C THR A 285 4.33 2.30 -8.29
N TYR A 286 4.63 2.52 -9.57
CA TYR A 286 3.93 3.50 -10.39
C TYR A 286 2.48 3.07 -10.64
N LEU A 287 1.54 3.97 -10.32
CA LEU A 287 0.12 3.80 -10.58
C LEU A 287 -0.27 4.53 -11.88
N PRO A 288 -0.99 3.89 -12.83
CA PRO A 288 -1.39 4.53 -14.09
C PRO A 288 -2.39 5.69 -13.98
N SER A 289 -2.88 6.02 -12.79
CA SER A 289 -3.74 7.19 -12.53
C SER A 289 -2.98 8.25 -11.74
N ARG A 290 -3.51 9.47 -11.71
CA ARG A 290 -3.00 10.58 -10.88
C ARG A 290 -2.73 10.10 -9.45
N HIS A 291 -1.50 10.31 -8.99
CA HIS A 291 -1.07 9.99 -7.63
C HIS A 291 0.11 10.86 -7.23
N MET A 292 0.29 11.00 -5.93
CA MET A 292 1.49 11.56 -5.34
C MET A 292 2.44 10.44 -4.98
N ARG A 293 3.75 10.68 -5.08
CA ARG A 293 4.76 9.69 -4.77
C ARG A 293 5.79 10.23 -3.80
N LEU A 294 6.03 9.48 -2.73
CA LEU A 294 7.07 9.72 -1.73
C LEU A 294 8.05 8.53 -1.74
N THR A 295 9.35 8.80 -1.84
CA THR A 295 10.37 7.74 -1.77
C THR A 295 11.15 7.86 -0.47
N LEU A 296 11.24 6.75 0.28
CA LEU A 296 11.89 6.68 1.58
C LEU A 296 13.05 5.69 1.55
N ARG A 297 14.16 6.01 2.22
CA ARG A 297 15.34 5.17 2.30
C ARG A 297 15.19 4.04 3.33
N VAL A 298 14.25 3.13 3.08
CA VAL A 298 13.90 2.03 3.99
C VAL A 298 13.59 0.74 3.22
N PRO A 299 13.86 -0.45 3.79
CA PRO A 299 13.49 -1.72 3.17
C PRO A 299 11.96 -1.96 3.24
N HIS A 300 11.47 -2.85 2.39
CA HIS A 300 10.04 -3.07 2.13
C HIS A 300 9.18 -3.30 3.38
N ASN A 301 9.70 -4.10 4.30
CA ASN A 301 9.02 -4.45 5.54
C ASN A 301 9.05 -3.32 6.58
N MET A 302 9.99 -2.39 6.48
CA MET A 302 10.14 -1.26 7.41
C MET A 302 9.27 -0.05 7.04
N LEU A 303 8.70 -0.01 5.84
CA LEU A 303 7.76 1.05 5.43
C LEU A 303 6.61 1.25 6.43
N LEU A 304 6.13 0.18 7.06
CA LEU A 304 5.03 0.22 8.04
C LEU A 304 5.44 0.78 9.41
N TYR A 305 6.73 0.84 9.69
CA TYR A 305 7.30 1.25 10.97
C TYR A 305 8.07 2.57 10.86
N ALA A 306 8.39 3.00 9.63
CA ALA A 306 9.12 4.22 9.38
C ALA A 306 8.31 5.43 9.88
N PRO A 307 8.87 6.25 10.79
CA PRO A 307 8.19 7.44 11.30
C PRO A 307 7.72 8.36 10.18
N ALA A 308 8.58 8.60 9.17
CA ALA A 308 8.24 9.40 8.00
C ALA A 308 7.03 8.87 7.23
N ALA A 309 6.90 7.54 7.07
CA ALA A 309 5.75 6.93 6.40
C ALA A 309 4.45 7.10 7.21
N ILE A 310 4.51 6.89 8.53
CA ILE A 310 3.37 7.07 9.44
C ILE A 310 2.90 8.54 9.45
N GLN A 311 3.84 9.48 9.56
CA GLN A 311 3.54 10.91 9.54
C GLN A 311 2.93 11.34 8.20
N ALA A 312 3.54 10.95 7.07
CA ALA A 312 3.04 11.28 5.75
C ALA A 312 1.63 10.69 5.51
N THR A 313 1.41 9.44 5.94
CA THR A 313 0.10 8.78 5.87
C THR A 313 -0.95 9.55 6.68
N THR A 314 -0.63 9.91 7.92
CA THR A 314 -1.56 10.60 8.83
C THR A 314 -1.91 11.99 8.29
N ARG A 315 -0.91 12.77 7.87
CA ARG A 315 -1.13 14.12 7.29
C ARG A 315 -1.95 14.05 6.00
N PHE A 316 -1.64 13.11 5.11
CA PHE A 316 -2.36 12.92 3.86
C PHE A 316 -3.85 12.59 4.07
N LEU A 317 -4.15 11.80 5.10
CA LEU A 317 -5.53 11.42 5.45
C LEU A 317 -6.30 12.55 6.15
N LEU A 318 -5.62 13.45 6.85
CA LEU A 318 -6.24 14.59 7.54
C LEU A 318 -6.48 15.82 6.65
N ALA A 319 -5.80 15.90 5.50
CA ALA A 319 -5.91 17.02 4.57
C ALA A 319 -7.36 17.26 4.09
N GLN A 320 -7.79 18.53 4.03
CA GLN A 320 -9.16 18.94 3.67
C GLN A 320 -9.22 19.57 2.26
N GLY A 321 -8.66 18.89 1.27
CA GLY A 321 -8.71 19.34 -0.13
C GLY A 321 -7.69 18.61 -0.98
N ASP A 322 -7.48 19.06 -2.21
CA ASP A 322 -6.36 18.62 -3.07
C ASP A 322 -5.10 19.49 -2.84
N ASP A 323 -5.28 20.76 -2.50
CA ASP A 323 -4.18 21.73 -2.31
C ASP A 323 -3.46 21.51 -0.98
N ASP A 324 -4.21 21.25 0.08
CA ASP A 324 -3.66 20.86 1.40
C ASP A 324 -2.73 19.65 1.29
N VAL A 325 -3.08 18.71 0.41
CA VAL A 325 -2.36 17.45 0.25
C VAL A 325 -1.00 17.70 -0.38
N ALA A 326 -0.95 18.55 -1.41
CA ALA A 326 0.30 18.95 -2.04
C ALA A 326 1.23 19.66 -1.05
N GLY A 327 0.69 20.62 -0.29
CA GLY A 327 1.46 21.36 0.70
C GLY A 327 1.98 20.50 1.87
N LEU A 328 1.12 19.65 2.43
CA LEU A 328 1.46 18.80 3.58
C LEU A 328 2.49 17.72 3.25
N ALA A 329 2.38 17.13 2.06
CA ALA A 329 3.30 16.09 1.66
C ALA A 329 4.69 16.66 1.31
N TRP A 330 4.74 17.85 0.74
CA TRP A 330 5.99 18.59 0.53
C TRP A 330 6.71 18.93 1.84
N ALA A 331 5.98 19.45 2.84
CA ALA A 331 6.57 19.79 4.14
C ALA A 331 7.09 18.57 4.92
N ALA A 332 6.46 17.40 4.77
CA ALA A 332 6.93 16.15 5.35
C ALA A 332 8.21 15.63 4.68
N ALA A 333 8.40 15.91 3.38
CA ALA A 333 9.53 15.44 2.61
C ALA A 333 10.83 16.21 2.90
N THR A 334 10.74 17.50 3.24
CA THR A 334 11.89 18.39 3.36
C THR A 334 12.53 18.41 4.76
N THR A 335 11.85 17.90 5.78
CA THR A 335 12.29 18.00 7.18
C THR A 335 12.79 16.70 7.78
N GLU A 336 12.49 15.55 7.17
CA GLU A 336 12.75 14.23 7.76
C GLU A 336 13.94 13.50 7.11
N PRO A 337 14.90 12.98 7.92
CA PRO A 337 16.02 12.22 7.39
C PRO A 337 15.54 10.94 6.69
N GLY A 338 16.08 10.69 5.50
CA GLY A 338 15.80 9.49 4.72
C GLY A 338 14.73 9.65 3.64
N VAL A 339 14.15 10.83 3.46
CA VAL A 339 13.34 11.12 2.26
C VAL A 339 14.27 11.32 1.06
N VAL A 340 14.06 10.53 0.01
CA VAL A 340 14.86 10.59 -1.23
C VAL A 340 14.26 11.60 -2.20
N GLY A 341 12.94 11.75 -2.21
CA GLY A 341 12.24 12.72 -3.03
C GLY A 341 10.74 12.54 -2.98
N MET A 342 10.04 13.60 -3.36
CA MET A 342 8.59 13.62 -3.53
C MET A 342 8.24 14.22 -4.89
N VAL A 343 7.39 13.54 -5.64
CA VAL A 343 6.93 13.97 -6.97
C VAL A 343 5.42 13.92 -7.00
N ASP A 344 4.81 15.00 -7.49
CA ASP A 344 3.40 15.01 -7.87
C ASP A 344 3.31 14.57 -9.34
N GLU A 345 2.81 13.37 -9.59
CA GLU A 345 2.71 12.81 -10.95
C GLU A 345 1.48 13.34 -11.70
N ARG A 346 0.93 14.50 -11.30
CA ARG A 346 -0.16 15.25 -11.96
C ARG A 346 0.06 15.45 -13.46
N GLU A 347 1.31 15.54 -13.91
CA GLU A 347 1.67 15.83 -15.31
C GLU A 347 2.10 14.60 -16.13
N ALA A 348 2.14 13.42 -15.53
CA ALA A 348 2.73 12.22 -16.16
C ALA A 348 1.95 11.70 -17.39
N GLU A 349 0.77 12.24 -17.71
CA GLU A 349 0.11 12.01 -19.01
C GLU A 349 0.99 12.47 -20.20
N THR A 350 1.93 13.40 -19.99
CA THR A 350 2.89 13.80 -21.03
C THR A 350 4.17 12.95 -21.09
N LEU A 351 4.44 12.11 -20.07
CA LEU A 351 5.68 11.34 -19.92
C LEU A 351 5.50 9.83 -20.05
N SER A 352 4.34 9.33 -20.51
CA SER A 352 4.29 7.97 -21.06
C SER A 352 5.33 7.89 -22.17
N PRO A 353 6.36 7.02 -22.05
CA PRO A 353 7.26 6.81 -23.16
C PRO A 353 6.38 6.33 -24.31
N ARG A 354 6.51 6.96 -25.48
CA ARG A 354 6.01 6.44 -26.75
C ARG A 354 6.65 5.05 -26.96
N LEU A 355 6.08 4.03 -26.32
CA LEU A 355 6.30 2.61 -26.55
C LEU A 355 5.28 2.09 -27.58
N THR A 356 4.76 2.98 -28.42
CA THR A 356 4.22 2.61 -29.73
C THR A 356 5.38 2.53 -30.69
N GLY A 357 6.14 1.44 -30.60
CA GLY A 357 7.00 0.99 -31.68
C GLY A 357 6.16 0.75 -32.92
N ALA A 358 6.72 1.16 -34.06
CA ALA A 358 6.22 1.04 -35.41
C ALA A 358 5.41 -0.24 -35.69
N ARG A 359 4.29 -0.07 -36.41
CA ARG A 359 3.81 -1.06 -37.38
C ARG A 359 4.36 -0.71 -38.75
#